data_AF-A0A353KVM4-F1
#
_entry.id   AF-A0A353KVM4-F1
#
_cell.length_a   1.000
_cell.length_b   1.000
_cell.length_c   1.000
_cell.angle_alpha   90.00
_cell.angle_beta   90.00
_cell.angle_gamma   90.00
#
_symmetry.space_group_name_H-M   'P 1'
#
loop_
_entity.id
_entity.type
_entity.pdbx_description
1 polymer ?
#
loop_
_entity_poly.entity_id
_entity_poly.type
_entity_poly.pdbx_seq_one_letter_code
_entity_poly.pdbx_strand_id
1 'polypeptide(L)'
;MKKYILYFLILSTVYSCTKGDYQNNKIISEDDEIYVENLLMLINIQNSDSTYLITHRIDSLSIYINDSLWGYFSSSEIDTAKINKEQSGNYFFSNNKQNYFFIGNVLAENEFETVGDYATFMNAYNTLKPGDYVCMIESYQIVDINGLRKTFYPYKYFPFSVEENVGSMYIGEINLNFN
;
A
#
# COMPACT_ATOMS: atom_id res chain seq x y z
N MET A 1 14.12 14.55 65.40
CA MET A 1 14.36 15.15 64.06
C MET A 1 15.44 14.35 63.36
N LYS A 2 15.20 13.90 62.12
CA LYS A 2 15.92 12.89 61.30
C LYS A 2 15.11 11.60 61.16
N LYS A 3 14.32 11.49 60.07
CA LYS A 3 14.00 10.25 59.34
C LYS A 3 13.00 10.39 58.17
N TYR A 4 12.57 11.60 57.80
CA TYR A 4 11.60 11.77 56.70
C TYR A 4 12.14 12.42 55.41
N ILE A 5 13.45 12.64 55.29
CA ILE A 5 14.03 13.27 54.08
C ILE A 5 14.48 12.24 53.02
N LEU A 6 14.41 10.93 53.31
CA LEU A 6 14.88 9.89 52.37
C LEU A 6 13.79 9.30 51.45
N TYR A 7 12.52 9.73 51.56
CA TYR A 7 11.45 9.20 50.73
C TYR A 7 11.10 10.09 49.51
N PHE A 8 11.66 11.29 49.42
CA PHE A 8 11.35 12.23 48.33
C PHE A 8 12.35 12.18 47.16
N LEU A 9 13.38 11.33 47.24
CA LEU A 9 14.48 11.27 46.26
C LEU A 9 14.45 10.01 45.36
N ILE A 10 13.40 9.18 45.47
CA ILE A 10 13.24 7.96 44.65
C ILE A 10 12.06 8.08 43.66
N LEU A 11 11.26 9.14 43.73
CA LEU A 11 10.07 9.29 42.88
C LEU A 11 10.26 10.13 41.60
N SER A 12 11.46 10.61 41.32
CA SER A 12 11.74 11.48 40.16
C SER A 12 12.53 10.81 39.03
N THR A 13 12.77 9.50 39.08
CA THR A 13 13.46 8.77 38.00
C THR A 13 12.53 7.77 37.31
N VAL A 14 11.41 8.25 36.78
CA VAL A 14 10.62 7.50 35.77
C VAL A 14 9.90 8.48 34.83
N TYR A 15 10.66 9.39 34.22
CA TYR A 15 10.23 10.06 32.99
C TYR A 15 11.45 10.23 32.08
N SER A 16 11.81 9.13 31.44
CA SER A 16 12.52 9.14 30.16
C SER A 16 12.02 7.95 29.36
N CYS A 17 10.80 8.06 28.84
CA CYS A 17 10.38 7.23 27.71
C CYS A 17 10.94 7.93 26.47
N THR A 18 12.17 7.58 26.12
CA THR A 18 12.81 8.02 24.89
C THR A 18 11.98 7.55 23.70
N LYS A 19 11.71 8.48 22.79
CA LYS A 19 11.11 8.22 21.50
C LYS A 19 11.89 7.13 20.77
N GLY A 20 11.18 6.05 20.45
CA GLY A 20 11.25 5.31 19.20
C GLY A 20 12.63 4.85 18.74
N ASP A 21 13.04 3.67 19.20
CA ASP A 21 13.79 2.75 18.37
C ASP A 21 12.81 1.72 17.80
N TYR A 22 12.24 2.01 16.63
CA TYR A 22 11.71 0.96 15.76
C TYR A 22 12.90 0.28 15.09
N GLN A 23 13.68 -0.46 15.86
CA GLN A 23 14.58 -1.46 15.32
C GLN A 23 13.71 -2.67 14.99
N ASN A 24 13.19 -2.69 13.76
CA ASN A 24 12.56 -3.87 13.18
C ASN A 24 13.64 -4.90 12.83
N ASN A 25 14.42 -5.33 13.82
CA ASN A 25 15.36 -6.42 13.70
C ASN A 25 14.64 -7.68 14.15
N LYS A 26 13.74 -8.19 13.30
CA LYS A 26 13.44 -9.63 13.37
C LYS A 26 14.77 -10.33 13.10
N ILE A 27 15.31 -10.99 14.12
CA ILE A 27 16.36 -11.98 13.95
C ILE A 27 15.69 -13.11 13.17
N ILE A 28 15.94 -13.13 11.86
CA ILE A 28 15.49 -14.20 10.96
C ILE A 28 16.46 -15.35 11.18
N SER A 29 15.96 -16.51 11.61
CA SER A 29 16.79 -17.71 11.72
C SER A 29 17.12 -18.22 10.31
N GLU A 30 18.24 -18.93 10.13
CA GLU A 30 18.68 -19.44 8.82
C GLU A 30 17.67 -20.43 8.17
N ASP A 31 16.64 -20.86 8.92
CA ASP A 31 15.58 -21.78 8.48
C ASP A 31 14.23 -21.09 8.18
N ASP A 32 14.09 -19.77 8.35
CA ASP A 32 12.82 -19.06 8.15
C ASP A 32 12.67 -18.59 6.68
N GLU A 33 11.71 -19.17 5.95
CA GLU A 33 11.29 -18.66 4.63
C GLU A 33 10.57 -17.31 4.81
N ILE A 34 11.10 -16.25 4.16
CA ILE A 34 10.43 -14.93 4.12
C ILE A 34 9.53 -14.88 2.90
N TYR A 35 8.25 -14.67 3.14
CA TYR A 35 7.27 -14.53 2.09
C TYR A 35 6.93 -13.07 1.77
N VAL A 36 6.47 -12.82 0.55
CA VAL A 36 6.05 -11.47 0.13
C VAL A 36 4.77 -11.08 0.86
N GLU A 37 4.87 -10.06 1.70
CA GLU A 37 3.76 -9.46 2.43
C GLU A 37 3.23 -8.21 1.71
N ASN A 38 4.11 -7.49 1.01
CA ASN A 38 3.80 -6.20 0.39
C ASN A 38 4.21 -6.14 -1.08
N LEU A 39 3.30 -5.68 -1.93
CA LEU A 39 3.55 -5.28 -3.30
C LEU A 39 3.63 -3.76 -3.39
N LEU A 40 4.76 -3.23 -3.85
CA LEU A 40 5.01 -1.82 -4.03
C LEU A 40 4.91 -1.49 -5.51
N MET A 41 4.15 -0.46 -5.87
CA MET A 41 3.97 -0.09 -7.27
C MET A 41 3.77 1.42 -7.42
N LEU A 42 4.19 1.93 -8.57
CA LEU A 42 3.87 3.28 -9.02
C LEU A 42 2.85 3.19 -10.13
N ILE A 43 1.75 3.90 -10.01
CA ILE A 43 0.73 3.95 -11.06
C ILE A 43 0.68 5.36 -11.62
N ASN A 44 0.64 5.49 -12.94
CA ASN A 44 0.23 6.71 -13.62
C ASN A 44 -0.98 6.41 -14.50
N ILE A 45 -1.82 7.42 -14.69
CA ILE A 45 -3.03 7.32 -15.51
C ILE A 45 -2.87 8.28 -16.68
N GLN A 46 -2.73 7.74 -17.89
CA GLN A 46 -2.50 8.48 -19.11
C GLN A 46 -3.79 8.61 -19.92
N ASN A 47 -4.07 9.83 -20.39
CA ASN A 47 -5.14 10.14 -21.33
C ASN A 47 -4.71 9.84 -22.78
N SER A 48 -5.69 9.74 -23.67
CA SER A 48 -5.49 9.49 -25.11
C SER A 48 -4.53 10.47 -25.81
N ASP A 49 -4.43 11.70 -25.33
CA ASP A 49 -3.52 12.75 -25.83
C ASP A 49 -2.13 12.71 -25.18
N SER A 50 -1.80 11.63 -24.48
CA SER A 50 -0.56 11.42 -23.73
C SER A 50 -0.36 12.30 -22.49
N THR A 51 -1.34 13.13 -22.11
CA THR A 51 -1.34 13.84 -20.82
C THR A 51 -1.67 12.88 -19.67
N TYR A 52 -1.38 13.27 -18.43
CA TYR A 52 -1.54 12.46 -17.24
C TYR A 52 -2.57 13.03 -16.29
N LEU A 53 -3.46 12.18 -15.78
CA LEU A 53 -4.48 12.58 -14.82
C LEU A 53 -3.84 13.04 -13.50
N ILE A 54 -4.30 14.20 -13.03
CA ILE A 54 -3.95 14.78 -11.74
C ILE A 54 -5.15 14.70 -10.79
N THR A 55 -5.01 13.90 -9.74
CA THR A 55 -5.94 13.74 -8.62
C THR A 55 -5.15 13.78 -7.32
N HIS A 56 -5.82 14.07 -6.19
CA HIS A 56 -5.17 14.01 -4.87
C HIS A 56 -4.77 12.59 -4.49
N ARG A 57 -5.56 11.61 -4.93
CA ARG A 57 -5.41 10.20 -4.58
C ARG A 57 -6.10 9.34 -5.64
N ILE A 58 -5.58 8.13 -5.85
CA ILE A 58 -6.31 7.06 -6.52
C ILE A 58 -6.80 6.11 -5.42
N ASP A 59 -8.11 5.89 -5.38
CA ASP A 59 -8.77 5.06 -4.39
C ASP A 59 -9.16 3.70 -4.94
N SER A 60 -9.32 2.71 -4.05
CA SER A 60 -9.96 1.43 -4.34
C SER A 60 -9.46 0.74 -5.61
N LEU A 61 -8.14 0.73 -5.81
CA LEU A 61 -7.46 -0.03 -6.85
C LEU A 61 -7.66 -1.52 -6.59
N SER A 62 -8.43 -2.17 -7.45
CA SER A 62 -8.75 -3.60 -7.40
C SER A 62 -7.64 -4.38 -8.10
N ILE A 63 -6.88 -5.18 -7.33
CA ILE A 63 -5.78 -6.00 -7.83
C ILE A 63 -6.17 -7.47 -7.76
N TYR A 64 -5.92 -8.21 -8.83
CA TYR A 64 -6.01 -9.66 -8.90
C TYR A 64 -4.67 -10.27 -9.25
N ILE A 65 -4.36 -11.43 -8.67
CA ILE A 65 -3.17 -12.21 -9.01
C ILE A 65 -3.62 -13.64 -9.31
N ASN A 66 -3.29 -14.14 -10.51
CA ASN A 66 -3.76 -15.45 -11.00
C ASN A 66 -5.28 -15.65 -10.80
N ASP A 67 -6.07 -14.69 -11.25
CA ASP A 67 -7.54 -14.65 -11.17
C ASP A 67 -8.15 -14.59 -9.76
N SER A 68 -7.34 -14.52 -8.71
CA SER A 68 -7.80 -14.34 -7.33
C SER A 68 -7.69 -12.88 -6.91
N LEU A 69 -8.75 -12.33 -6.30
CA LEU A 69 -8.72 -10.97 -5.76
C LEU A 69 -7.65 -10.90 -4.66
N TRP A 70 -6.68 -10.03 -4.88
CA TRP A 70 -5.60 -9.77 -3.93
C TRP A 70 -6.01 -8.70 -2.90
N GLY A 71 -6.75 -7.68 -3.35
CA GLY A 71 -7.31 -6.67 -2.46
C GLY A 71 -7.63 -5.36 -3.15
N TYR A 72 -8.08 -4.41 -2.33
CA TYR A 72 -8.37 -3.03 -2.72
C TYR A 72 -7.43 -2.08 -2.01
N PHE A 73 -6.71 -1.27 -2.79
CA PHE A 73 -5.68 -0.39 -2.24
C PHE A 73 -5.91 1.05 -2.67
N SER A 74 -5.47 1.99 -1.83
CA SER A 74 -5.48 3.41 -2.19
C SER A 74 -4.05 3.94 -2.19
N SER A 75 -3.76 4.84 -3.11
CA SER A 75 -2.44 5.45 -3.21
C SER A 75 -2.13 6.30 -1.99
N SER A 76 -0.86 6.68 -1.82
CA SER A 76 -0.51 7.84 -1.01
C SER A 76 -1.14 9.10 -1.61
N GLU A 77 -1.47 10.07 -0.75
CA GLU A 77 -1.97 11.37 -1.17
C GLU A 77 -0.84 12.24 -1.73
N ILE A 78 -1.16 13.08 -2.72
CA ILE A 78 -0.24 14.05 -3.29
C ILE A 78 -0.80 15.48 -3.21
N ASP A 79 0.10 16.44 -2.94
CA ASP A 79 -0.20 17.86 -3.03
C ASP A 79 -0.24 18.28 -4.51
N THR A 80 -1.45 18.38 -5.06
CA THR A 80 -1.65 18.75 -6.46
C THR A 80 -1.54 20.26 -6.70
N ALA A 81 -1.47 21.10 -5.66
CA ALA A 81 -1.50 22.56 -5.82
C ALA A 81 -0.29 23.09 -6.60
N LYS A 82 0.85 22.41 -6.50
CA LYS A 82 2.11 22.80 -7.15
C LYS A 82 2.29 22.20 -8.55
N ILE A 83 1.36 21.34 -8.98
CA ILE A 83 1.42 20.68 -10.28
C ILE A 83 0.77 21.59 -11.33
N ASN A 84 1.52 21.92 -12.37
CA ASN A 84 0.97 22.59 -13.55
C ASN A 84 0.01 21.64 -14.26
N LYS A 85 -1.26 22.00 -14.33
CA LYS A 85 -2.34 21.15 -14.83
C LYS A 85 -3.42 21.99 -15.50
N GLU A 86 -4.05 21.42 -16.49
CA GLU A 86 -5.14 22.01 -17.25
C GLU A 86 -6.42 21.21 -16.99
N GLN A 87 -7.56 21.90 -16.93
CA GLN A 87 -8.84 21.24 -16.78
C GLN A 87 -9.34 20.75 -18.14
N SER A 88 -9.76 19.49 -18.20
CA SER A 88 -10.50 18.95 -19.34
C SER A 88 -11.73 18.19 -18.82
N GLY A 89 -12.91 18.71 -19.14
CA GLY A 89 -14.17 18.24 -18.55
C GLY A 89 -14.16 18.38 -17.02
N ASN A 90 -14.40 17.27 -16.33
CA ASN A 90 -14.46 17.20 -14.86
C ASN A 90 -13.14 16.74 -14.22
N TYR A 91 -12.03 16.79 -14.93
CA TYR A 91 -10.75 16.27 -14.48
C TYR A 91 -9.61 17.26 -14.78
N PHE A 92 -8.48 17.09 -14.08
CA PHE A 92 -7.26 17.82 -14.36
C PHE A 92 -6.22 16.91 -15.00
N PHE A 93 -5.48 17.44 -15.98
CA PHE A 93 -4.42 16.73 -16.69
C PHE A 93 -3.13 17.56 -16.74
N SER A 94 -1.99 16.89 -16.83
CA SER A 94 -0.67 17.52 -16.98
C SER A 94 0.13 16.85 -18.08
N ASN A 95 1.00 17.60 -18.77
CA ASN A 95 2.01 17.02 -19.64
C ASN A 95 3.10 16.26 -18.84
N ASN A 96 3.24 16.55 -17.55
CA ASN A 96 4.18 15.88 -16.69
C ASN A 96 3.57 14.60 -16.11
N LYS A 97 4.30 13.50 -16.20
CA LYS A 97 3.91 12.23 -15.61
C LYS A 97 3.77 12.38 -14.09
N GLN A 98 2.62 11.97 -13.57
CA GLN A 98 2.37 11.87 -12.14
C GLN A 98 2.27 10.40 -11.73
N ASN A 99 3.17 9.99 -10.86
CA ASN A 99 3.17 8.65 -10.27
C ASN A 99 2.49 8.68 -8.89
N TYR A 100 1.60 7.72 -8.68
CA TYR A 100 0.88 7.48 -7.43
C TYR A 100 1.44 6.21 -6.81
N PHE A 101 1.92 6.30 -5.58
CA PHE A 101 2.54 5.18 -4.88
C PHE A 101 1.51 4.35 -4.13
N PHE A 102 1.56 3.03 -4.33
CA PHE A 102 0.70 2.05 -3.69
C PHE A 102 1.52 1.03 -2.92
N ILE A 103 0.97 0.61 -1.77
CA ILE A 103 1.42 -0.54 -1.01
C ILE A 103 0.23 -1.50 -0.96
N GLY A 104 0.33 -2.60 -1.69
CA GLY A 104 -0.61 -3.70 -1.66
C GLY A 104 -0.20 -4.72 -0.61
N ASN A 105 -0.78 -4.67 0.57
CA ASN A 105 -0.58 -5.68 1.60
C ASN A 105 -1.61 -6.82 1.44
N VAL A 106 -1.24 -8.05 1.77
CA VAL A 106 -2.22 -9.15 1.87
C VAL A 106 -3.32 -8.73 2.84
N LEU A 107 -4.59 -8.80 2.42
CA LEU A 107 -5.74 -8.58 3.29
C LEU A 107 -5.84 -9.76 4.25
N ALA A 108 -5.13 -9.60 5.35
CA ALA A 108 -5.36 -10.33 6.56
C ALA A 108 -6.54 -9.66 7.30
N GLU A 109 -7.79 -10.09 7.08
CA GLU A 109 -8.89 -9.70 7.98
C GLU A 109 -8.57 -10.27 9.37
N ASN A 110 -8.03 -9.43 10.25
CA ASN A 110 -7.62 -9.79 11.60
C ASN A 110 -8.75 -9.52 12.59
N GLU A 111 -9.81 -10.32 12.53
CA GLU A 111 -10.69 -10.55 13.68
C GLU A 111 -10.70 -12.05 13.96
N PHE A 112 -9.76 -12.51 14.81
CA PHE A 112 -9.67 -13.90 15.21
C PHE A 112 -10.42 -14.11 16.53
N GLU A 113 -11.64 -14.63 16.47
CA GLU A 113 -12.38 -15.04 17.68
C GLU A 113 -12.05 -16.49 18.07
N THR A 114 -11.68 -17.35 17.11
CA THR A 114 -11.39 -18.77 17.37
C THR A 114 -10.09 -19.26 16.71
N VAL A 115 -9.57 -20.39 17.22
CA VAL A 115 -8.42 -21.11 16.62
C VAL A 115 -8.74 -21.60 15.19
N GLY A 116 -10.02 -21.86 14.89
CA GLY A 116 -10.48 -22.22 13.55
C GLY A 116 -10.41 -21.06 12.56
N ASP A 117 -10.68 -19.83 13.02
CA ASP A 117 -10.58 -18.62 12.21
C ASP A 117 -9.12 -18.31 11.89
N TYR A 118 -8.23 -18.49 12.87
CA TYR A 118 -6.79 -18.39 12.66
C TYR A 118 -6.26 -19.44 11.67
N ALA A 119 -6.73 -20.70 11.74
CA ALA A 119 -6.34 -21.73 10.78
C ALA A 119 -6.89 -21.44 9.37
N THR A 120 -8.12 -20.93 9.28
CA THR A 120 -8.75 -20.52 8.02
C THR A 120 -8.01 -19.34 7.39
N PHE A 121 -7.61 -18.39 8.22
CA PHE A 121 -6.75 -17.28 7.85
C PHE A 121 -5.38 -17.73 7.36
N MET A 122 -4.70 -18.61 8.07
CA MET A 122 -3.39 -19.14 7.64
C MET A 122 -3.49 -19.92 6.32
N ASN A 123 -4.63 -20.55 6.06
CA ASN A 123 -4.90 -21.24 4.80
C ASN A 123 -5.32 -20.28 3.67
N ALA A 124 -5.96 -19.15 4.00
CA ALA A 124 -6.36 -18.09 3.07
C ALA A 124 -5.30 -17.01 2.88
N TYR A 125 -4.21 -17.07 3.67
CA TYR A 125 -3.03 -16.24 3.54
C TYR A 125 -2.45 -16.55 2.16
N ASN A 126 -2.83 -15.73 1.18
CA ASN A 126 -2.34 -15.80 -0.18
C ASN A 126 -0.88 -15.36 -0.14
N THR A 127 -0.02 -16.26 0.28
CA THR A 127 1.41 -16.06 0.29
C THR A 127 1.91 -16.24 -1.13
N LEU A 128 2.47 -15.19 -1.73
CA LEU A 128 3.17 -15.40 -2.99
C LEU A 128 4.44 -16.19 -2.71
N LYS A 129 4.49 -17.39 -3.27
CA LYS A 129 5.68 -18.22 -3.27
C LYS A 129 6.64 -17.72 -4.36
N PRO A 130 7.91 -18.09 -4.31
CA PRO A 130 8.83 -17.84 -5.42
C PRO A 130 8.25 -18.40 -6.73
N GLY A 131 8.27 -17.59 -7.79
CA GLY A 131 7.69 -17.95 -9.08
C GLY A 131 7.16 -16.77 -9.89
N ASP A 132 6.65 -17.08 -11.09
CA ASP A 132 6.10 -16.09 -12.01
C ASP A 132 4.59 -15.95 -11.84
N TYR A 133 4.12 -14.71 -11.81
CA TYR A 133 2.72 -14.35 -11.60
C TYR A 133 2.24 -13.38 -12.65
N VAL A 134 0.93 -13.39 -12.89
CA VAL A 134 0.25 -12.35 -13.66
C VAL A 134 -0.64 -11.54 -12.73
N CYS A 135 -0.38 -10.24 -12.68
CA CYS A 135 -1.19 -9.27 -11.97
C CYS A 135 -2.18 -8.60 -12.93
N MET A 136 -3.42 -8.39 -12.49
CA MET A 136 -4.44 -7.61 -13.17
C MET A 136 -4.91 -6.46 -12.28
N ILE A 137 -4.85 -5.25 -12.80
CA ILE A 137 -5.60 -4.11 -12.25
C ILE A 137 -6.97 -4.09 -12.95
N GLU A 138 -8.01 -4.45 -12.23
CA GLU A 138 -9.37 -4.49 -12.75
C GLU A 138 -9.97 -3.09 -12.80
N SER A 139 -9.92 -2.37 -11.67
CA SER A 139 -10.59 -1.10 -11.49
C SER A 139 -9.86 -0.17 -10.54
N TYR A 140 -10.18 1.12 -10.61
CA TYR A 140 -9.76 2.14 -9.64
C TYR A 140 -10.82 3.23 -9.53
N GLN A 141 -10.75 4.01 -8.46
CA GLN A 141 -11.62 5.15 -8.19
C GLN A 141 -10.83 6.45 -8.08
N ILE A 142 -11.44 7.55 -8.52
CA ILE A 142 -10.94 8.91 -8.27
C ILE A 142 -12.12 9.81 -7.91
N VAL A 143 -11.80 10.95 -7.31
CA VAL A 143 -12.76 12.04 -7.07
C VAL A 143 -12.58 13.08 -8.16
N ASP A 144 -13.66 13.40 -8.87
CA ASP A 144 -13.66 14.44 -9.90
C ASP A 144 -13.66 15.86 -9.29
N ILE A 145 -13.54 16.89 -10.13
CA ILE A 145 -13.51 18.29 -9.64
C ILE A 145 -14.79 18.72 -8.91
N ASN A 146 -15.90 18.01 -9.10
CA ASN A 146 -17.18 18.27 -8.46
C ASN A 146 -17.33 17.50 -7.14
N GLY A 147 -16.31 16.75 -6.73
CA GLY A 147 -16.35 15.91 -5.54
C GLY A 147 -17.03 14.56 -5.74
N LEU A 148 -17.34 14.17 -6.99
CA LEU A 148 -18.00 12.90 -7.27
C LEU A 148 -16.96 11.79 -7.45
N ARG A 149 -17.20 10.67 -6.76
CA ARG A 149 -16.41 9.45 -6.92
C ARG A 149 -16.78 8.74 -8.22
N LYS A 150 -15.77 8.42 -9.04
CA LYS A 150 -15.90 7.75 -10.34
C LYS A 150 -15.03 6.51 -10.38
N THR A 151 -15.59 5.40 -10.83
CA THR A 151 -14.89 4.13 -11.02
C THR A 151 -14.52 3.95 -12.48
N PHE A 152 -13.30 3.50 -12.73
CA PHE A 152 -12.73 3.22 -14.05
C PHE A 152 -12.28 1.77 -14.11
N TYR A 153 -12.32 1.17 -15.30
CA TYR A 153 -12.06 -0.25 -15.51
C TYR A 153 -11.00 -0.49 -16.61
N PRO A 154 -9.71 -0.32 -16.30
CA PRO A 154 -8.65 -0.43 -17.30
C PRO A 154 -8.31 -1.86 -17.71
N TYR A 155 -8.66 -2.89 -16.91
CA TYR A 155 -8.31 -4.30 -17.16
C TYR A 155 -6.84 -4.51 -17.59
N LYS A 156 -5.90 -3.95 -16.83
CA LYS A 156 -4.47 -3.94 -17.17
C LYS A 156 -3.76 -5.15 -16.60
N TYR A 157 -3.19 -5.98 -17.48
CA TYR A 157 -2.37 -7.14 -17.09
C TYR A 157 -0.88 -6.83 -17.19
N PHE A 158 -0.08 -7.37 -16.26
CA PHE A 158 1.36 -7.33 -16.33
C PHE A 158 1.99 -8.51 -15.54
N PRO A 159 3.08 -9.10 -16.05
CA PRO A 159 3.80 -10.15 -15.34
C PRO A 159 4.72 -9.58 -14.27
N PHE A 160 4.97 -10.34 -13.21
CA PHE A 160 6.05 -10.08 -12.25
C PHE A 160 6.56 -11.41 -11.67
N SER A 161 7.78 -11.41 -11.16
CA SER A 161 8.42 -12.60 -10.59
C SER A 161 8.72 -12.38 -9.12
N VAL A 162 8.39 -13.37 -8.30
CA VAL A 162 8.66 -13.39 -6.87
C VAL A 162 9.95 -14.16 -6.61
N GLU A 163 10.90 -13.48 -5.96
CA GLU A 163 12.16 -14.08 -5.51
C GLU A 163 12.00 -14.71 -4.12
N GLU A 164 12.88 -15.65 -3.80
CA GLU A 164 12.99 -16.25 -2.48
C GLU A 164 13.39 -15.21 -1.42
N ASN A 165 12.81 -15.34 -0.23
CA ASN A 165 13.18 -14.58 0.96
C ASN A 165 13.00 -13.05 0.84
N VAL A 166 11.94 -12.60 0.18
CA VAL A 166 11.62 -11.17 0.01
C VAL A 166 10.30 -10.82 0.71
N GLY A 167 10.34 -9.92 1.70
CA GLY A 167 9.14 -9.48 2.42
C GLY A 167 8.34 -8.37 1.73
N SER A 168 8.98 -7.55 0.91
CA SER A 168 8.34 -6.48 0.15
C SER A 168 8.94 -6.42 -1.26
N MET A 169 8.09 -6.34 -2.27
CA MET A 169 8.53 -6.39 -3.66
C MET A 169 8.04 -5.18 -4.44
N TYR A 170 8.94 -4.53 -5.18
CA TYR A 170 8.55 -3.51 -6.14
C TYR A 170 8.22 -4.15 -7.50
N ILE A 171 6.95 -4.08 -7.89
CA ILE A 171 6.44 -4.72 -9.13
C ILE A 171 6.40 -3.78 -10.33
N GLY A 172 6.85 -2.52 -10.16
CA GLY A 172 7.14 -1.61 -11.27
C GLY A 172 6.30 -0.35 -11.33
N GLU A 173 6.52 0.40 -12.42
CA GLU A 173 5.71 1.56 -12.83
C GLU A 173 4.69 1.11 -13.88
N ILE A 174 3.42 1.30 -13.58
CA ILE A 174 2.30 0.83 -14.40
C ILE A 174 1.53 2.02 -14.95
N ASN A 175 1.40 2.04 -16.26
CA ASN A 175 0.61 3.03 -16.98
C ASN A 175 -0.79 2.47 -17.28
N LEU A 176 -1.80 3.14 -16.74
CA LEU A 176 -3.22 2.87 -16.97
C LEU A 176 -3.78 3.88 -17.97
N ASN A 177 -4.66 3.42 -18.85
CA ASN A 177 -5.35 4.33 -19.76
C ASN A 177 -6.59 4.92 -19.08
N PHE A 178 -6.77 6.24 -19.22
CA PHE A 178 -7.97 6.96 -18.82
C PHE A 178 -9.07 6.71 -19.86
N ASN A 179 -9.86 5.65 -19.67
CA ASN A 179 -10.97 5.26 -20.55
C ASN A 179 -12.31 5.36 -19.82
#